data_AF-A0A1V4ASE7-F1
#
_entry.id   AF-A0A1V4ASE7-F1
#
_cell.length_a   1.000
_cell.length_b   1.000
_cell.length_c   1.000
_cell.angle_alpha   90.00
_cell.angle_beta   90.00
_cell.angle_gamma   90.00
#
_symmetry.space_group_name_H-M   'P 1'
#
loop_
_entity.id
_entity.type
_entity.pdbx_description
1 polymer ?
#
loop_
_entity_poly.entity_id
_entity_poly.type
_entity_poly.pdbx_seq_one_letter_code
_entity_poly.pdbx_strand_id
1 'polypeptide(L)'
;MLKKGKKNPAEQEEESGKTFRKLRHRHSAVESDINRLEHHGLDRCLDKGLKAFKRYCALGVIAANLHKLGNVLQEKARKKEKKLRKAA
;
A
#
# COMPACT_ATOMS: atom_id res chain seq x y z
N MET A 1 22.95 -24.56 -7.96
CA MET A 1 22.27 -23.29 -7.66
C MET A 1 20.90 -23.27 -8.34
N LEU A 2 19.83 -22.93 -7.63
CA LEU A 2 18.51 -22.75 -8.23
C LEU A 2 18.51 -21.53 -9.16
N LYS A 3 17.74 -21.59 -10.25
CA LYS A 3 17.54 -20.45 -11.16
C LYS A 3 16.87 -19.31 -10.40
N LYS A 4 17.36 -18.08 -10.59
CA LYS A 4 16.79 -16.87 -9.98
C LYS A 4 15.27 -16.83 -10.23
N GLY A 5 14.49 -16.79 -9.15
CA GLY A 5 13.03 -16.80 -9.19
C GLY A 5 12.35 -18.18 -9.06
N LYS A 6 13.10 -19.29 -9.03
CA LYS A 6 12.55 -20.61 -8.67
C LYS A 6 12.71 -20.86 -7.19
N LYS A 7 11.60 -21.21 -6.53
CA LYS A 7 11.56 -21.55 -5.10
C LYS A 7 12.30 -22.85 -4.84
N ASN A 8 13.02 -22.90 -3.73
CA ASN A 8 13.56 -24.14 -3.18
C ASN A 8 12.45 -24.93 -2.43
N PRO A 9 12.65 -26.23 -2.15
CA PRO A 9 11.63 -27.03 -1.45
C PRO A 9 11.22 -26.48 -0.08
N ALA A 10 12.15 -25.88 0.68
CA ALA A 10 11.87 -25.30 1.99
C ALA A 10 11.03 -24.01 1.90
N GLU A 11 11.33 -23.14 0.94
CA GLU A 11 10.52 -21.95 0.62
C GLU A 11 9.12 -22.37 0.17
N GLN A 12 9.00 -23.43 -0.64
CA GLN A 12 7.70 -23.92 -1.08
C GLN A 12 6.86 -24.47 0.08
N GLU A 13 7.49 -25.14 1.04
CA GLU A 13 6.84 -25.61 2.27
C GLU A 13 6.42 -24.43 3.16
N GLU A 14 7.28 -23.43 3.37
CA GLU A 14 6.97 -22.21 4.11
C GLU A 14 5.80 -21.44 3.48
N GLU A 15 5.85 -21.23 2.16
CA GLU A 15 4.82 -20.51 1.41
C GLU A 15 3.48 -21.28 1.34
N SER A 16 3.51 -22.59 1.54
CA SER A 16 2.30 -23.42 1.60
C SER A 16 1.51 -23.19 2.90
N GLY A 17 2.16 -22.65 3.93
CA GLY A 17 1.56 -22.36 5.23
C GLY A 17 0.37 -21.40 5.14
N LYS A 18 -0.69 -21.68 5.91
CA LYS A 18 -1.91 -20.86 5.95
C LYS A 18 -1.62 -19.39 6.29
N THR A 19 -0.71 -19.15 7.21
CA THR A 19 -0.28 -17.81 7.63
C THR A 19 0.39 -17.06 6.48
N PHE A 20 1.31 -17.72 5.77
CA PHE A 20 2.02 -17.12 4.64
C PHE A 20 1.05 -16.71 3.54
N ARG A 21 0.16 -17.62 3.12
CA ARG A 21 -0.86 -17.32 2.09
C ARG A 21 -1.73 -16.11 2.48
N LYS A 22 -2.19 -16.06 3.74
CA LYS A 22 -3.00 -14.93 4.24
C LYS A 22 -2.24 -13.60 4.18
N LEU A 23 -0.97 -13.59 4.56
CA LEU A 23 -0.13 -12.39 4.47
C LEU A 23 0.18 -12.02 3.02
N ARG A 24 0.42 -13.01 2.16
CA ARG A 24 0.69 -12.81 0.73
C ARG A 24 -0.46 -12.16 -0.02
N HIS A 25 -1.70 -12.45 0.36
CA HIS A 25 -2.89 -11.75 -0.18
C HIS A 25 -2.94 -10.28 0.24
N ARG A 26 -2.46 -9.93 1.43
CA ARG A 26 -2.36 -8.54 1.89
C ARG A 26 -1.18 -7.79 1.29
N HIS A 27 -0.15 -8.51 0.85
CA HIS A 27 1.07 -7.94 0.26
C HIS A 27 0.77 -7.00 -0.91
N SER A 28 -0.18 -7.33 -1.79
CA SER A 28 -0.52 -6.46 -2.92
C SER A 28 -1.04 -5.08 -2.47
N ALA A 29 -1.76 -5.01 -1.34
CA ALA A 29 -2.22 -3.75 -0.81
C ALA A 29 -1.06 -2.94 -0.19
N VAL A 30 -0.11 -3.63 0.46
CA VAL A 30 1.10 -3.01 1.00
C VAL A 30 1.95 -2.39 -0.11
N GLU A 31 2.22 -3.13 -1.19
CA GLU A 31 2.96 -2.63 -2.35
C GLU A 31 2.27 -1.42 -3.00
N SER A 32 0.94 -1.46 -3.10
CA SER A 32 0.18 -0.34 -3.63
C SER A 32 0.28 0.91 -2.74
N ASP A 33 0.24 0.74 -1.41
CA ASP A 33 0.42 1.85 -0.46
C ASP A 33 1.89 2.37 -0.49
N ILE A 34 2.90 1.52 -0.71
CA ILE A 34 4.31 1.94 -0.90
C ILE A 34 4.47 2.75 -2.17
N ASN A 35 4.01 2.24 -3.32
CA ASN A 35 4.07 2.94 -4.61
C ASN A 35 3.37 4.30 -4.55
N ARG A 36 2.27 4.37 -3.78
CA ARG A 36 1.59 5.63 -3.52
C ARG A 36 2.45 6.62 -2.73
N LEU A 37 3.19 6.17 -1.72
CA LEU A 37 4.09 7.05 -0.96
C LEU A 37 5.20 7.61 -1.86
N GLU A 38 5.75 6.78 -2.74
CA GLU A 38 6.76 7.20 -3.73
C GLU A 38 6.20 8.31 -4.64
N HIS A 39 5.01 8.12 -5.22
CA HIS A 39 4.35 9.16 -6.02
C HIS A 39 3.94 10.41 -5.21
N HIS A 40 3.86 10.30 -3.89
CA HIS A 40 3.66 11.45 -2.99
C HIS A 40 4.98 12.08 -2.51
N GLY A 41 6.08 11.81 -3.23
CA GLY A 41 7.35 12.52 -3.07
C GLY A 41 8.31 11.88 -2.05
N LEU A 42 8.01 10.66 -1.59
CA LEU A 42 8.91 9.92 -0.70
C LEU A 42 10.21 9.49 -1.40
N ASP A 43 10.17 9.27 -2.72
CA ASP A 43 11.30 8.90 -3.58
C ASP A 43 12.38 9.99 -3.68
N ARG A 44 11.98 11.26 -3.48
CA ARG A 44 12.82 12.45 -3.68
C ARG A 44 13.44 13.02 -2.41
N CYS A 45 13.25 12.38 -1.24
CA CYS A 45 13.63 12.87 0.09
C CYS A 45 14.86 13.81 0.06
N LEU A 46 14.60 15.12 0.16
CA LEU A 46 15.64 16.16 0.08
C LEU A 46 16.40 16.34 1.40
N ASP A 47 15.87 15.73 2.46
CA ASP A 47 16.44 15.76 3.80
C ASP A 47 17.66 14.84 3.92
N LYS A 48 18.70 15.30 4.63
CA LYS A 48 19.93 14.54 4.87
C LYS A 48 19.99 14.02 6.31
N GLY A 49 20.50 12.79 6.45
CA GLY A 49 20.70 12.13 7.75
C GLY A 49 19.43 11.49 8.30
N LEU A 50 19.61 10.46 9.13
CA LEU A 50 18.54 9.57 9.57
C LEU A 50 17.39 10.29 10.29
N LYS A 51 17.71 11.29 11.13
CA LYS A 51 16.70 12.04 11.89
C LYS A 51 15.78 12.84 10.97
N ALA A 52 16.34 13.51 9.97
CA ALA A 52 15.56 14.29 9.01
C ALA A 52 14.77 13.36 8.08
N PHE A 53 15.42 12.31 7.55
CA PHE A 53 14.76 11.26 6.77
C PHE A 53 13.50 10.70 7.48
N LYS A 54 13.60 10.33 8.76
CA LYS A 54 12.44 9.83 9.53
C LYS A 54 11.29 10.83 9.57
N ARG A 55 11.57 12.14 9.71
CA ARG A 55 10.54 13.19 9.70
C ARG A 55 9.91 13.33 8.31
N TYR A 56 10.74 13.32 7.27
CA TYR A 56 10.28 13.38 5.89
C TYR A 56 9.35 12.20 5.56
N CYS A 57 9.74 10.97 5.94
CA CYS A 57 8.90 9.79 5.80
C CYS A 57 7.57 9.92 6.54
N ALA A 58 7.59 10.42 7.79
CA ALA A 58 6.38 10.62 8.56
C ALA A 58 5.40 11.59 7.87
N LEU A 59 5.91 12.68 7.28
CA LEU A 59 5.10 13.62 6.50
C LEU A 59 4.50 12.95 5.24
N GLY A 60 5.29 12.16 4.52
CA GLY A 60 4.81 11.39 3.37
C GLY A 60 3.66 10.44 3.73
N VAL A 61 3.78 9.74 4.87
CA VAL A 61 2.73 8.86 5.40
C VAL A 61 1.46 9.65 5.74
N ILE A 62 1.58 10.81 6.39
CA ILE A 62 0.44 11.68 6.71
C ILE A 62 -0.26 12.13 5.42
N ALA A 63 0.49 12.60 4.42
CA ALA A 63 -0.07 13.07 3.15
C ALA A 63 -0.83 11.95 2.40
N ALA A 64 -0.23 10.75 2.30
CA ALA A 64 -0.88 9.61 1.68
C ALA A 64 -2.17 9.19 2.41
N ASN A 65 -2.17 9.22 3.75
CA ASN A 65 -3.35 8.92 4.56
C ASN A 65 -4.46 9.96 4.37
N LEU A 66 -4.13 11.24 4.32
CA LEU A 66 -5.10 12.30 4.09
C LEU A 66 -5.77 12.15 2.71
N HIS A 67 -4.98 11.86 1.67
CA HIS A 67 -5.52 11.57 0.36
C HIS A 67 -6.40 10.31 0.37
N LYS A 68 -6.07 9.28 1.19
CA LYS A 68 -6.88 8.05 1.33
C LYS A 68 -8.26 8.38 1.90
N LEU A 69 -8.28 9.19 2.96
CA LEU A 69 -9.51 9.66 3.58
C LEU A 69 -10.38 10.43 2.58
N GLY A 70 -9.79 11.31 1.78
CA GLY A 70 -10.48 12.01 0.70
C GLY A 70 -11.17 11.04 -0.27
N ASN A 71 -10.47 10.00 -0.73
CA ASN A 71 -11.04 9.00 -1.63
C ASN A 71 -12.21 8.24 -0.99
N VAL A 72 -12.10 7.86 0.28
CA VAL A 72 -13.19 7.20 1.03
C VAL A 72 -14.44 8.09 1.09
N LEU A 73 -14.27 9.39 1.35
CA LEU A 73 -15.38 10.34 1.39
C LEU A 73 -16.03 10.50 0.01
N GLN A 74 -15.23 10.62 -1.05
CA GLN A 74 -15.73 10.70 -2.43
C GLN A 74 -16.50 9.44 -2.84
N GLU A 75 -15.99 8.25 -2.49
CA GLU A 75 -16.69 7.00 -2.77
C GLU A 75 -18.04 6.92 -2.05
N LYS A 76 -18.10 7.34 -0.78
CA LYS A 76 -19.36 7.41 -0.03
C LYS A 76 -20.36 8.34 -0.72
N ALA A 77 -19.92 9.52 -1.17
CA ALA A 77 -20.75 10.46 -1.90
C ALA A 77 -21.28 9.85 -3.21
N ARG A 78 -20.39 9.27 -4.04
CA ARG A 78 -20.77 8.60 -5.30
C ARG A 78 -21.75 7.45 -5.08
N LYS A 79 -21.59 6.66 -4.02
CA LYS A 79 -22.53 5.57 -3.67
C LYS A 79 -23.91 6.12 -3.29
N LYS A 80 -23.97 7.23 -2.54
CA LYS A 80 -25.23 7.89 -2.18
C LYS A 80 -25.94 8.41 -3.42
N GLU A 81 -25.22 9.09 -4.31
CA GLU A 81 -25.76 9.61 -5.57
C GLU A 81 -26.33 8.49 -6.46
N LYS A 82 -25.57 7.39 -6.64
CA LYS A 82 -26.04 6.23 -7.41
C LYS A 82 -27.32 5.61 -6.85
N LYS A 83 -27.52 5.61 -5.52
CA LYS A 83 -28.75 5.12 -4.91
C LYS A 83 -29.93 6.04 -5.21
N LEU A 84 -29.75 7.35 -5.10
CA LEU A 84 -30.77 8.34 -5.41
C LEU A 84 -31.20 8.24 -6.89
N ARG A 85 -30.25 8.14 -7.82
CA ARG A 85 -30.53 7.96 -9.25
C ARG A 85 -31.25 6.67 -9.61
N LYS A 86 -31.17 5.63 -8.77
CA LYS A 86 -31.88 4.35 -8.98
C LYS A 86 -33.28 4.34 -8.38
N ALA A 87 -33.56 5.26 -7.45
CA ALA A 87 -34.85 5.37 -6.78
C ALA A 87 -35.79 6.40 -7.45
N ALA A 88 -35.23 7.27 -8.29
CA ALA A 88 -35.95 8.13 -9.23
C ALA A 88 -36.19 7.39 -10.54
#